data_AF-A0A954N3M8-F1
#
_entry.id   AF-A0A954N3M8-F1
#
_cell.length_a   1.000
_cell.length_b   1.000
_cell.length_c   1.000
_cell.angle_alpha   90.00
_cell.angle_beta   90.00
_cell.angle_gamma   90.00
#
_symmetry.space_group_name_H-M   'P 1'
#
loop_
_entity.id
_entity.type
_entity.pdbx_description
1 polymer ?
#
loop_
_entity_poly.entity_id
_entity_poly.type
_entity_poly.pdbx_seq_one_letter_code
_entity_poly.pdbx_strand_id
1 'polypeptide(L)'
;ATTQAIARKLGKTLIAPIIPFVPEGDISPATEHMRYPGTVSVTEETFERLVTEVSQSFKQHGFKHLILIGDSGGNQTGMKAVAERLAAEWKNSGTRIDYIPEYFNWKECGEFLKSQGIIETPEGYHDDPSISSIMATIDTQSIRLEQRRKAGLAKINGVSFDPPSKAIDIGNRVTEFRANATVAAINKLLGK
;
A
#
# COMPACT_ATOMS: atom_id res chain seq x y z
N ALA A 1 -0.31 9.45 -0.30
CA ALA A 1 -1.50 10.04 0.37
C ALA A 1 -1.90 9.25 1.62
N THR A 2 -2.15 7.94 1.51
CA THR A 2 -2.71 7.11 2.60
C THR A 2 -1.86 7.06 3.88
N THR A 3 -0.54 6.86 3.78
CA THR A 3 0.36 6.85 4.94
C THR A 3 0.33 8.18 5.72
N GLN A 4 0.22 9.32 5.01
CA GLN A 4 0.06 10.63 5.64
C GLN A 4 -1.29 10.78 6.35
N ALA A 5 -2.38 10.30 5.73
CA ALA A 5 -3.69 10.31 6.36
C ALA A 5 -3.72 9.45 7.64
N ILE A 6 -3.14 8.24 7.59
CA ILE A 6 -3.00 7.35 8.75
C ILE A 6 -2.19 8.03 9.86
N ALA A 7 -1.00 8.54 9.55
CA ALA A 7 -0.11 9.14 10.55
C ALA A 7 -0.76 10.36 11.23
N ARG A 8 -1.46 11.22 10.47
CA ARG A 8 -2.21 12.36 11.02
C ARG A 8 -3.34 11.93 11.94
N LYS A 9 -4.11 10.90 11.57
CA LYS A 9 -5.22 10.37 12.40
C LYS A 9 -4.72 9.74 13.70
N LEU A 10 -3.56 9.09 13.68
CA LEU A 10 -2.93 8.54 14.89
C LEU A 10 -2.25 9.61 15.77
N GLY A 11 -1.89 10.76 15.18
CA GLY A 11 -1.43 11.97 15.86
C GLY A 11 0.00 11.94 16.41
N LYS A 12 0.56 10.76 16.70
CA LYS A 12 1.93 10.57 17.22
C LYS A 12 2.71 9.53 16.42
N THR A 13 2.62 9.62 15.10
CA THR A 13 3.18 8.63 14.18
C THR A 13 4.01 9.31 13.11
N LEU A 14 5.20 8.79 12.86
CA LEU A 14 6.06 9.20 11.75
C LEU A 14 6.00 8.14 10.65
N ILE A 15 6.23 8.58 9.41
CA ILE A 15 6.31 7.69 8.25
C ILE A 15 7.80 7.38 8.03
N ALA A 16 8.17 6.11 8.13
CA ALA A 16 9.51 5.65 7.79
C ALA A 16 9.77 5.77 6.27
N PRO A 17 11.03 5.78 5.81
CA PRO A 17 11.35 5.67 4.39
C PRO A 17 10.66 4.44 3.77
N ILE A 18 10.13 4.62 2.58
CA ILE A 18 9.45 3.55 1.83
C ILE A 18 10.50 2.53 1.39
N ILE A 19 10.20 1.25 1.58
CA ILE A 19 10.95 0.14 0.97
C ILE A 19 10.37 -0.06 -0.45
N PRO A 20 11.12 0.27 -1.52
CA PRO A 20 10.55 0.33 -2.86
C PRO A 20 10.67 -1.00 -3.63
N PHE A 21 11.48 -1.95 -3.15
CA PHE A 21 11.71 -3.23 -3.80
C PHE A 21 11.18 -4.36 -2.93
N VAL A 22 10.32 -5.18 -3.54
CA VAL A 22 9.57 -6.24 -2.88
C VAL A 22 9.49 -7.46 -3.80
N PRO A 23 9.01 -8.61 -3.30
CA PRO A 23 8.73 -9.77 -4.15
C PRO A 23 7.59 -9.45 -5.13
N GLU A 24 7.91 -9.49 -6.42
CA GLU A 24 6.98 -9.17 -7.52
C GLU A 24 6.93 -10.32 -8.55
N GLY A 25 7.22 -11.54 -8.07
CA GLY A 25 7.38 -12.77 -8.86
C GLY A 25 8.83 -13.26 -8.95
N ASP A 26 8.98 -14.50 -9.40
CA ASP A 26 10.26 -15.16 -9.63
C ASP A 26 11.04 -14.46 -10.74
N ILE A 27 12.35 -14.30 -10.54
CA ILE A 27 13.23 -13.68 -11.54
C ILE A 27 13.47 -14.64 -12.71
N SER A 28 13.65 -15.94 -12.43
CA SER A 28 13.92 -16.95 -13.44
C SER A 28 13.41 -18.35 -13.00
N PRO A 29 12.50 -18.98 -13.76
CA PRO A 29 11.75 -18.40 -14.87
C PRO A 29 10.82 -17.27 -14.39
N ALA A 30 10.55 -16.28 -15.24
CA ALA A 30 9.74 -15.13 -14.86
C ALA A 30 8.29 -15.51 -14.50
N THR A 31 7.82 -15.10 -13.32
CA THR A 31 6.42 -15.23 -12.88
C THR A 31 5.81 -13.87 -12.52
N GLU A 32 4.48 -13.82 -12.35
CA GLU A 32 3.75 -12.61 -11.95
C GLU A 32 4.17 -11.31 -12.68
N HIS A 33 4.55 -10.26 -11.95
CA HIS A 33 4.92 -8.96 -12.51
C HIS A 33 6.28 -8.99 -13.20
N MET A 34 7.18 -9.94 -12.87
CA MET A 34 8.43 -10.14 -13.60
C MET A 34 8.24 -10.58 -15.06
N ARG A 35 7.01 -10.95 -15.47
CA ARG A 35 6.67 -11.15 -16.89
C ARG A 35 6.64 -9.86 -17.72
N TYR A 36 6.64 -8.69 -17.07
CA TYR A 36 6.48 -7.40 -17.72
C TYR A 36 7.77 -6.55 -17.63
N PRO A 37 8.24 -5.93 -18.72
CA PRO A 37 9.42 -5.09 -18.70
C PRO A 37 9.27 -3.89 -17.75
N GLY A 38 10.28 -3.67 -16.91
CA GLY A 38 10.34 -2.57 -15.94
C GLY A 38 10.11 -3.00 -14.50
N THR A 39 9.55 -4.19 -14.25
CA THR A 39 9.45 -4.75 -12.90
C THR A 39 10.84 -5.12 -12.38
N VAL A 40 11.11 -4.75 -11.12
CA VAL A 40 12.30 -5.16 -10.37
C VAL A 40 11.81 -5.92 -9.14
N SER A 41 12.05 -7.23 -9.12
CA SER A 41 11.70 -8.11 -7.99
C SER A 41 12.95 -8.43 -7.15
N VAL A 42 12.75 -8.61 -5.85
CA VAL A 42 13.71 -9.23 -4.95
C VAL A 42 13.15 -10.55 -4.43
N THR A 43 14.02 -11.46 -3.97
CA THR A 43 13.56 -12.69 -3.34
C THR A 43 12.85 -12.39 -2.01
N GLU A 44 11.93 -13.27 -1.59
CA GLU A 44 11.32 -13.21 -0.24
C GLU A 44 12.40 -13.12 0.85
N GLU A 45 13.46 -13.92 0.78
CA GLU A 45 14.58 -13.87 1.73
C GLU A 45 15.22 -12.48 1.79
N THR A 46 15.47 -11.86 0.63
CA THR A 46 16.07 -10.52 0.57
C THR A 46 15.13 -9.47 1.17
N PHE A 47 13.84 -9.57 0.85
CA PHE A 47 12.82 -8.67 1.37
C PHE A 47 12.68 -8.80 2.90
N GLU A 48 12.57 -10.02 3.43
CA GLU A 48 12.49 -10.26 4.87
C GLU A 48 13.72 -9.74 5.61
N ARG A 49 14.92 -9.98 5.08
CA ARG A 49 16.17 -9.43 5.63
C ARG A 49 16.15 -7.91 5.66
N LEU A 50 15.76 -7.27 4.56
CA LEU A 50 15.67 -5.82 4.48
C LEU A 50 14.68 -5.24 5.51
N VAL A 51 13.46 -5.78 5.58
CA VAL A 51 12.44 -5.33 6.55
C VAL A 51 12.93 -5.54 7.98
N THR A 52 13.66 -6.63 8.25
CA THR A 52 14.25 -6.93 9.56
C THR A 52 15.28 -5.87 9.97
N GLU A 53 16.27 -5.63 9.12
CA GLU A 53 17.39 -4.72 9.40
C GLU A 53 16.89 -3.26 9.52
N VAL A 54 15.91 -2.86 8.69
CA VAL A 54 15.23 -1.56 8.81
C VAL A 54 14.48 -1.46 10.15
N SER A 55 13.73 -2.49 10.53
CA SER A 55 12.98 -2.50 11.79
C SER A 55 13.90 -2.45 13.01
N GLN A 56 15.00 -3.20 12.99
CA GLN A 56 16.02 -3.18 14.05
C GLN A 56 16.67 -1.80 14.16
N SER A 57 16.91 -1.12 13.04
CA SER A 57 17.45 0.26 13.02
C SER A 57 16.50 1.24 13.73
N PHE A 58 15.19 1.16 13.47
CA PHE A 58 14.23 2.01 14.18
C PHE A 58 14.09 1.68 15.66
N LYS A 59 14.13 0.40 16.03
CA LYS A 59 14.22 0.00 17.44
C LYS A 59 15.47 0.60 18.10
N GLN A 60 16.63 0.53 17.44
CA GLN A 60 17.89 1.11 17.94
C GLN A 60 17.78 2.63 18.14
N HIS A 61 17.05 3.33 17.26
CA HIS A 61 16.76 4.76 17.40
C HIS A 61 15.70 5.09 18.47
N GLY A 62 15.20 4.10 19.20
CA GLY A 62 14.31 4.29 20.34
C GLY A 62 12.82 4.31 20.02
N PHE A 63 12.42 4.00 18.78
CA PHE A 63 11.00 3.83 18.44
C PHE A 63 10.41 2.67 19.24
N LYS A 64 9.23 2.90 19.84
CA LYS A 64 8.58 1.93 20.74
C LYS A 64 7.49 1.10 20.08
N HIS A 65 6.94 1.59 18.96
CA HIS A 65 5.93 0.88 18.18
C HIS A 65 6.24 1.04 16.69
N LEU A 66 6.52 -0.07 16.03
CA LEU A 66 6.68 -0.16 14.59
C LEU A 66 5.43 -0.79 14.00
N ILE A 67 4.95 -0.25 12.88
CA ILE A 67 3.76 -0.73 12.19
C ILE A 67 4.14 -0.99 10.74
N LEU A 68 4.06 -2.25 10.32
CA LEU A 68 4.30 -2.68 8.95
C LEU A 68 2.99 -2.67 8.17
N ILE A 69 2.99 -1.99 7.02
CA ILE A 69 1.90 -1.96 6.04
C ILE A 69 2.51 -2.04 4.64
N GLY A 70 1.82 -2.68 3.70
CA GLY A 70 2.31 -2.85 2.34
C GLY A 70 1.17 -2.98 1.33
N ASP A 71 1.41 -2.46 0.12
CA ASP A 71 0.40 -2.30 -0.92
C ASP A 71 0.55 -3.27 -2.11
N SER A 72 1.45 -4.26 -2.00
CA SER A 72 1.66 -5.30 -3.01
C SER A 72 1.49 -6.69 -2.39
N GLY A 73 0.98 -7.63 -3.20
CA GLY A 73 0.63 -8.98 -2.77
C GLY A 73 1.82 -9.79 -2.26
N GLY A 74 3.00 -9.65 -2.90
CA GLY A 74 4.21 -10.35 -2.46
C GLY A 74 4.71 -9.89 -1.10
N ASN A 75 4.44 -8.65 -0.70
CA ASN A 75 4.91 -8.10 0.57
C ASN A 75 4.27 -8.80 1.79
N GLN A 76 3.07 -9.35 1.62
CA GLN A 76 2.18 -9.66 2.74
C GLN A 76 2.74 -10.80 3.60
N THR A 77 3.28 -11.85 2.96
CA THR A 77 3.83 -13.03 3.66
C THR A 77 5.10 -12.67 4.42
N GLY A 78 6.10 -12.09 3.75
CA GLY A 78 7.37 -11.71 4.37
C GLY A 78 7.22 -10.68 5.49
N MET A 79 6.37 -9.65 5.31
CA MET A 79 6.11 -8.67 6.39
C MET A 79 5.48 -9.32 7.62
N LYS A 80 4.53 -10.23 7.42
CA LYS A 80 3.90 -10.97 8.52
C LYS A 80 4.92 -11.81 9.27
N ALA A 81 5.73 -12.60 8.54
CA ALA A 81 6.77 -13.45 9.12
C ALA A 81 7.80 -12.64 9.93
N VAL A 82 8.25 -11.50 9.38
CA VAL A 82 9.18 -10.59 10.08
C VAL A 82 8.54 -9.99 11.33
N ALA A 83 7.30 -9.51 11.26
CA ALA A 83 6.61 -8.95 12.41
C ALA A 83 6.45 -9.99 13.53
N GLU A 84 6.01 -11.21 13.20
CA GLU A 84 5.85 -12.30 14.18
C GLU A 84 7.19 -12.68 14.84
N ARG A 85 8.24 -12.86 14.04
CA ARG A 85 9.58 -13.19 14.54
C ARG A 85 10.15 -12.09 15.44
N LEU A 86 10.10 -10.83 15.00
CA LEU A 86 10.61 -9.71 15.77
C LEU A 86 9.75 -9.41 17.01
N ALA A 87 8.43 -9.59 16.95
CA ALA A 87 7.57 -9.46 18.13
C ALA A 87 7.96 -10.48 19.22
N ALA A 88 8.29 -11.73 18.83
CA ALA A 88 8.79 -12.74 19.75
C ALA A 88 10.17 -12.40 20.31
N GLU A 89 11.11 -11.98 19.46
CA GLU A 89 12.47 -11.58 19.84
C GLU A 89 12.46 -10.37 20.79
N TRP A 90 11.55 -9.42 20.57
CA TRP A 90 11.49 -8.15 21.28
C TRP A 90 10.59 -8.19 22.52
N LYS A 91 10.10 -9.38 22.88
CA LYS A 91 9.32 -9.59 24.10
C LYS A 91 10.07 -9.00 25.30
N ASN A 92 9.35 -8.21 26.10
CA ASN A 92 9.88 -7.48 27.27
C ASN A 92 10.95 -6.41 26.98
N SER A 93 11.24 -6.07 25.73
CA SER A 93 12.21 -5.00 25.39
C SER A 93 11.63 -3.58 25.48
N GLY A 94 10.32 -3.45 25.74
CA GLY A 94 9.59 -2.19 25.66
C GLY A 94 9.36 -1.68 24.23
N THR A 95 9.71 -2.48 23.21
CA THR A 95 9.42 -2.20 21.80
C THR A 95 8.47 -3.25 21.25
N ARG A 96 7.45 -2.84 20.50
CA ARG A 96 6.51 -3.70 19.79
C ARG A 96 6.59 -3.46 18.29
N ILE A 97 6.26 -4.49 17.52
CA ILE A 97 6.12 -4.43 16.07
C ILE A 97 4.87 -5.21 15.68
N ASP A 98 4.06 -4.63 14.80
CA ASP A 98 2.82 -5.24 14.32
C ASP A 98 2.74 -5.10 12.80
N TYR A 99 2.15 -6.10 12.16
CA TYR A 99 1.79 -6.06 10.76
C TYR A 99 0.27 -5.85 10.63
N ILE A 100 -0.14 -4.90 9.79
CA ILE A 100 -1.55 -4.52 9.59
C ILE A 100 -2.01 -4.94 8.18
N PRO A 101 -2.53 -6.17 8.02
CA PRO A 101 -3.00 -6.66 6.72
C PRO A 101 -4.21 -5.87 6.19
N GLU A 102 -4.97 -5.20 7.05
CA GLU A 102 -6.15 -4.41 6.67
C GLU A 102 -5.82 -3.19 5.80
N TYR A 103 -4.53 -2.84 5.67
CA TYR A 103 -4.11 -1.85 4.68
C TYR A 103 -4.20 -2.39 3.25
N PHE A 104 -3.96 -3.69 3.03
CA PHE A 104 -4.03 -4.33 1.71
C PHE A 104 -5.47 -4.79 1.40
N ASN A 105 -6.36 -3.81 1.19
CA ASN A 105 -7.81 -3.97 1.15
C ASN A 105 -8.41 -3.57 -0.20
N TRP A 106 -7.83 -4.06 -1.31
CA TRP A 106 -8.24 -3.72 -2.67
C TRP A 106 -9.70 -4.10 -2.96
N LYS A 107 -10.12 -5.27 -2.46
CA LYS A 107 -11.51 -5.75 -2.61
C LYS A 107 -12.48 -4.78 -1.96
N GLU A 108 -12.20 -4.38 -0.72
CA GLU A 108 -13.01 -3.45 0.04
C GLU A 108 -13.01 -2.05 -0.59
N CYS A 109 -11.91 -1.65 -1.23
CA CYS A 109 -11.87 -0.40 -2.00
C CYS A 109 -12.83 -0.45 -3.21
N GLY A 110 -12.88 -1.56 -3.94
CA GLY A 110 -13.85 -1.75 -5.04
C GLY A 110 -15.30 -1.74 -4.54
N GLU A 111 -15.58 -2.40 -3.42
CA GLU A 111 -16.90 -2.38 -2.77
C GLU A 111 -17.27 -0.96 -2.30
N PHE A 112 -16.32 -0.23 -1.74
CA PHE A 112 -16.48 1.17 -1.36
C PHE A 112 -16.81 2.04 -2.57
N LEU A 113 -16.05 1.95 -3.67
CA LEU A 113 -16.33 2.70 -4.90
C LEU A 113 -17.71 2.39 -5.45
N LYS A 114 -18.11 1.11 -5.47
CA LYS A 114 -19.46 0.69 -5.87
C LYS A 114 -20.54 1.33 -5.00
N SER A 115 -20.34 1.40 -3.68
CA SER A 115 -21.26 2.08 -2.76
C SER A 115 -21.40 3.59 -3.04
N GLN A 116 -20.39 4.20 -3.66
CA GLN A 116 -20.37 5.60 -4.08
C GLN A 116 -20.92 5.82 -5.50
N GLY A 117 -21.52 4.79 -6.11
CA GLY A 117 -22.06 4.84 -7.48
C GLY A 117 -20.99 4.77 -8.57
N ILE A 118 -19.73 4.46 -8.23
CA ILE A 118 -18.66 4.26 -9.20
C ILE A 118 -18.61 2.77 -9.53
N ILE A 119 -19.22 2.41 -10.65
CA ILE A 119 -19.31 1.02 -11.10
C ILE A 119 -18.17 0.73 -12.07
N GLU A 120 -17.34 -0.23 -11.70
CA GLU A 120 -16.26 -0.72 -12.55
C GLU A 120 -16.75 -1.76 -13.55
N THR A 121 -16.16 -1.75 -14.75
CA THR A 121 -16.26 -2.81 -15.75
C THR A 121 -14.85 -3.34 -15.99
N PRO A 122 -14.46 -4.46 -15.36
CA PRO A 122 -13.09 -4.95 -15.42
C PRO A 122 -12.59 -5.17 -16.86
N GLU A 123 -11.44 -4.59 -17.17
CA GLU A 123 -10.80 -4.70 -18.50
C GLU A 123 -9.68 -5.77 -18.52
N GLY A 124 -9.45 -6.45 -17.39
CA GLY A 124 -8.39 -7.46 -17.23
C GLY A 124 -7.02 -6.90 -16.85
N TYR A 125 -6.95 -5.61 -16.48
CA TYR A 125 -5.73 -4.98 -15.98
C TYR A 125 -5.50 -5.30 -14.50
N HIS A 126 -4.23 -5.24 -14.08
CA HIS A 126 -3.86 -5.33 -12.68
C HIS A 126 -4.12 -4.02 -11.91
N ASP A 127 -3.88 -2.86 -12.56
CA ASP A 127 -4.24 -1.54 -12.02
C ASP A 127 -5.76 -1.37 -11.97
N ASP A 128 -6.24 -0.50 -11.10
CA ASP A 128 -7.65 -0.22 -10.88
C ASP A 128 -7.90 1.28 -10.63
N PRO A 129 -9.17 1.75 -10.72
CA PRO A 129 -9.50 3.15 -10.52
C PRO A 129 -9.12 3.67 -9.13
N SER A 130 -9.11 2.82 -8.10
CA SER A 130 -8.81 3.21 -6.73
C SER A 130 -7.33 3.58 -6.58
N ILE A 131 -6.41 2.73 -7.06
CA ILE A 131 -4.96 2.94 -6.96
C ILE A 131 -4.51 4.14 -7.78
N SER A 132 -4.86 4.18 -9.07
CA SER A 132 -4.57 5.31 -9.94
C SER A 132 -5.14 6.63 -9.39
N SER A 133 -6.35 6.62 -8.83
CA SER A 133 -6.93 7.82 -8.23
C SER A 133 -6.19 8.30 -6.98
N ILE A 134 -5.76 7.38 -6.10
CA ILE A 134 -4.91 7.73 -4.94
C ILE A 134 -3.62 8.40 -5.42
N MET A 135 -2.96 7.83 -6.43
CA MET A 135 -1.73 8.40 -7.00
C MET A 135 -1.97 9.81 -7.55
N ALA A 136 -3.08 10.03 -8.27
CA ALA A 136 -3.44 11.32 -8.84
C ALA A 136 -3.64 12.44 -7.80
N THR A 137 -3.92 12.12 -6.53
CA THR A 137 -3.99 13.11 -5.44
C THR A 137 -2.64 13.77 -5.13
N ILE A 138 -1.55 13.08 -5.48
CA ILE A 138 -0.18 13.59 -5.29
C ILE A 138 0.31 14.23 -6.59
N ASP A 139 0.23 13.49 -7.69
CA ASP A 139 0.67 13.98 -8.99
C ASP A 139 -0.06 13.25 -10.13
N THR A 140 -0.81 13.98 -10.94
CA THR A 140 -1.47 13.43 -12.14
C THR A 140 -0.50 12.88 -13.19
N GLN A 141 0.78 13.28 -13.17
CA GLN A 141 1.80 12.70 -14.06
C GLN A 141 2.16 11.26 -13.67
N SER A 142 1.99 10.85 -12.41
CA SER A 142 2.29 9.48 -11.99
C SER A 142 1.34 8.44 -12.59
N ILE A 143 0.13 8.86 -13.00
CA ILE A 143 -0.80 8.02 -13.77
C ILE A 143 -0.69 8.23 -15.28
N ARG A 144 0.29 9.04 -15.73
CA ARG A 144 0.52 9.38 -17.14
C ARG A 144 -0.72 9.97 -17.81
N LEU A 145 -1.46 10.84 -17.11
CA LEU A 145 -2.78 11.30 -17.54
C LEU A 145 -2.75 11.95 -18.92
N GLU A 146 -1.76 12.79 -19.20
CA GLU A 146 -1.61 13.46 -20.50
C GLU A 146 -1.36 12.49 -21.66
N GLN A 147 -0.58 11.44 -21.41
CA GLN A 147 -0.31 10.39 -22.39
C GLN A 147 -1.56 9.52 -22.60
N ARG A 148 -2.26 9.17 -21.51
CA ARG A 148 -3.53 8.45 -21.55
C ARG A 148 -4.57 9.24 -22.34
N ARG A 149 -4.68 10.56 -22.15
CA ARG A 149 -5.55 11.46 -22.94
C ARG A 149 -5.27 11.41 -24.43
N LYS A 150 -4.00 11.61 -24.81
CA LYS A 150 -3.57 11.58 -26.21
C LYS A 150 -3.87 10.24 -26.88
N ALA A 151 -3.84 9.15 -26.12
CA ALA A 151 -4.17 7.81 -26.59
C ALA A 151 -5.68 7.47 -26.54
N GLY A 152 -6.54 8.31 -25.97
CA GLY A 152 -7.95 7.98 -25.74
C GLY A 152 -8.17 6.93 -24.62
N LEU A 153 -7.20 6.79 -23.72
CA LEU A 153 -7.12 5.78 -22.66
C LEU A 153 -7.12 6.41 -21.25
N ALA A 154 -7.69 7.60 -21.08
CA ALA A 154 -7.79 8.31 -19.79
C ALA A 154 -8.87 7.74 -18.86
N LYS A 155 -8.92 6.40 -18.78
CA LYS A 155 -9.83 5.63 -17.94
C LYS A 155 -9.18 4.29 -17.59
N ILE A 156 -9.73 3.62 -16.59
CA ILE A 156 -9.46 2.21 -16.32
C ILE A 156 -10.73 1.57 -15.76
N ASN A 157 -11.00 0.32 -16.12
CA ASN A 157 -12.20 -0.41 -15.74
C ASN A 157 -13.49 0.39 -15.99
N GLY A 158 -13.55 1.14 -17.10
CA GLY A 158 -14.68 2.03 -17.42
C GLY A 158 -14.77 3.34 -16.63
N VAL A 159 -13.92 3.57 -15.63
CA VAL A 159 -13.91 4.80 -14.81
C VAL A 159 -12.97 5.85 -15.41
N SER A 160 -13.53 6.97 -15.86
CA SER A 160 -12.76 8.11 -16.39
C SER A 160 -11.95 8.83 -15.32
N PHE A 161 -10.70 9.17 -15.64
CA PHE A 161 -9.84 10.07 -14.88
C PHE A 161 -9.90 11.52 -15.36
N ASP A 162 -10.69 11.79 -16.39
CA ASP A 162 -10.90 13.11 -16.95
C ASP A 162 -12.26 13.72 -16.55
N PRO A 163 -12.28 15.02 -16.17
CA PRO A 163 -11.12 15.89 -15.88
C PRO A 163 -10.32 15.40 -14.66
N PRO A 164 -9.06 15.87 -14.41
CA PRO A 164 -8.20 15.31 -13.36
C PRO A 164 -8.80 15.43 -11.96
N SER A 165 -9.65 16.45 -11.75
CA SER A 165 -10.41 16.65 -10.52
C SER A 165 -11.28 15.44 -10.16
N LYS A 166 -11.76 14.67 -11.15
CA LYS A 166 -12.50 13.44 -10.92
C LYS A 166 -11.63 12.35 -10.30
N ALA A 167 -10.44 12.12 -10.84
CA ALA A 167 -9.48 11.17 -10.27
C ALA A 167 -9.05 11.60 -8.87
N ILE A 168 -8.77 12.88 -8.66
CA ILE A 168 -8.37 13.43 -7.36
C ILE A 168 -9.48 13.26 -6.31
N ASP A 169 -10.74 13.55 -6.67
CA ASP A 169 -11.88 13.39 -5.77
C ASP A 169 -12.10 11.92 -5.35
N ILE A 170 -12.02 10.99 -6.31
CA ILE A 170 -12.06 9.55 -6.03
C ILE A 170 -10.90 9.18 -5.10
N GLY A 171 -9.70 9.64 -5.43
CA GLY A 171 -8.49 9.33 -4.69
C GLY A 171 -8.53 9.79 -3.24
N ASN A 172 -9.09 10.98 -2.98
CA ASN A 172 -9.28 11.49 -1.62
C ASN A 172 -10.25 10.61 -0.83
N ARG A 173 -11.37 10.21 -1.43
CA ARG A 173 -12.37 9.33 -0.79
C ARG A 173 -11.79 7.95 -0.47
N VAL A 174 -11.07 7.34 -1.41
CA VAL A 174 -10.43 6.04 -1.19
C VAL A 174 -9.30 6.15 -0.17
N THR A 175 -8.48 7.21 -0.24
CA THR A 175 -7.42 7.48 0.75
C THR A 175 -7.99 7.53 2.16
N GLU A 176 -9.09 8.25 2.36
CA GLU A 176 -9.78 8.38 3.64
C GLU A 176 -10.36 7.03 4.11
N PHE A 177 -11.01 6.29 3.21
CA PHE A 177 -11.53 4.94 3.48
C PHE A 177 -10.43 3.99 3.96
N ARG A 178 -9.34 3.87 3.20
CA ARG A 178 -8.19 3.00 3.54
C ARG A 178 -7.55 3.44 4.85
N ALA A 179 -7.33 4.74 5.03
CA ALA A 179 -6.75 5.25 6.26
C ALA A 179 -7.61 4.94 7.48
N ASN A 180 -8.94 5.07 7.39
CA ASN A 180 -9.86 4.75 8.47
C ASN A 180 -9.85 3.25 8.80
N ALA A 181 -9.84 2.37 7.80
CA ALA A 181 -9.74 0.93 8.01
C ALA A 181 -8.42 0.55 8.73
N THR A 182 -7.28 1.08 8.26
CA THR A 182 -5.98 0.81 8.87
C THR A 182 -5.88 1.37 10.30
N VAL A 183 -6.39 2.59 10.55
CA VAL A 183 -6.40 3.19 11.90
C VAL A 183 -7.30 2.39 12.85
N ALA A 184 -8.45 1.91 12.39
CA ALA A 184 -9.32 1.05 13.18
C ALA A 184 -8.62 -0.26 13.58
N ALA A 185 -7.91 -0.90 12.64
CA ALA A 185 -7.13 -2.11 12.93
C ALA A 185 -6.01 -1.83 13.96
N ILE A 186 -5.28 -0.73 13.80
CA ILE A 186 -4.23 -0.32 14.75
C ILE A 186 -4.84 -0.05 16.14
N ASN A 187 -5.94 0.70 16.24
CA ASN A 187 -6.57 0.99 17.52
C ASN A 187 -7.08 -0.26 18.22
N LYS A 188 -7.66 -1.20 17.47
CA LYS A 188 -8.06 -2.52 17.99
C LYS A 188 -6.87 -3.28 18.58
N LEU A 189 -5.71 -3.28 17.92
CA LEU A 189 -4.47 -3.87 18.44
C LEU A 189 -3.90 -3.13 19.66
N LEU A 190 -4.28 -1.85 19.85
CA LEU A 190 -3.90 -1.04 21.00
C LEU A 190 -4.93 -1.12 22.15
N GLY A 191 -6.07 -1.78 21.96
CA GLY A 191 -7.17 -1.79 22.94
C GLY A 191 -7.83 -0.43 23.13
N LYS A 192 -7.87 0.40 22.09
CA LYS A 192 -8.51 1.73 22.07
C LYS A 192 -9.87 1.70 21.38
#